data_AF-A0A660E7D8-F1
#
_entry.id   AF-A0A660E7D8-F1
#
_cell.length_a   1.000
_cell.length_b   1.000
_cell.length_c   1.000
_cell.angle_alpha   90.00
_cell.angle_beta   90.00
_cell.angle_gamma   90.00
#
_symmetry.space_group_name_H-M   'P 1'
#
loop_
_entity.id
_entity.type
_entity.pdbx_description
1 polymer ?
#
loop_
_entity_poly.entity_id
_entity_poly.type
_entity_poly.pdbx_seq_one_letter_code
_entity_poly.pdbx_strand_id
1 'polypeptide(L)'
;MLLDQDMKIKNIIAAQIIKVFYPFVIAKTETGDYLKLNLSATEQADPLFWDELRSILKARLWVPIGKHYHQLLDDGWLVNTPQVAN
;
A
#
# COMPACT_ATOMS: atom_id res chain seq x y z
N MET A 1 -18.30 -11.05 -14.05
CA MET A 1 -17.02 -10.54 -13.53
C MET A 1 -17.32 -9.92 -12.19
N LEU A 2 -16.79 -10.47 -11.09
CA LEU A 2 -16.94 -9.83 -9.78
C LEU A 2 -15.98 -8.65 -9.73
N LEU A 3 -16.54 -7.45 -9.64
CA LEU A 3 -16.09 -6.27 -8.89
C LEU A 3 -16.91 -5.07 -9.41
N ASP A 4 -18.24 -5.20 -9.43
CA ASP A 4 -19.11 -4.07 -9.69
C ASP A 4 -19.31 -3.29 -8.38
N GLN A 5 -18.74 -2.10 -8.35
CA GLN A 5 -19.27 -0.93 -7.66
C GLN A 5 -19.14 -0.86 -6.12
N ASP A 6 -17.93 -1.02 -5.59
CA ASP A 6 -17.61 -0.45 -4.28
C ASP A 6 -16.92 0.90 -4.45
N MET A 7 -17.62 2.01 -4.16
CA MET A 7 -17.09 3.38 -4.31
C MET A 7 -15.80 3.63 -3.50
N LYS A 8 -15.51 2.77 -2.50
CA LYS A 8 -14.27 2.78 -1.71
C LYS A 8 -13.02 2.41 -2.51
N ILE A 9 -13.15 1.60 -3.56
CA ILE A 9 -12.01 1.14 -4.40
C ILE A 9 -11.45 2.28 -5.26
N LYS A 10 -12.20 3.38 -5.47
CA LYS A 10 -11.74 4.51 -6.29
C LYS A 10 -10.44 5.15 -5.77
N ASN A 11 -10.12 4.98 -4.49
CA ASN A 11 -8.97 5.60 -3.84
C ASN A 11 -7.79 4.65 -3.60
N ILE A 12 -7.78 3.48 -4.23
CA ILE A 12 -6.67 2.52 -4.15
C ILE A 12 -6.03 2.40 -5.53
N ILE A 13 -4.70 2.29 -5.58
CA ILE A 13 -3.92 1.96 -6.78
C ILE A 13 -3.05 0.75 -6.50
N ALA A 14 -2.89 -0.10 -7.51
CA ALA A 14 -1.85 -1.12 -7.49
C ALA A 14 -0.51 -0.48 -7.82
N ALA A 15 0.50 -0.76 -6.99
CA ALA A 15 1.87 -0.36 -7.26
C ALA A 15 2.86 -1.41 -6.77
N GLN A 16 4.02 -1.48 -7.42
CA GLN A 16 5.09 -2.37 -7.03
C GLN A 16 6.13 -1.59 -6.22
N ILE A 17 6.52 -2.09 -5.05
CA ILE A 17 7.67 -1.54 -4.32
C ILE A 17 8.93 -1.84 -5.13
N ILE A 18 9.68 -0.80 -5.46
CA ILE A 18 10.91 -0.91 -6.27
C ILE A 18 12.17 -0.54 -5.49
N LYS A 19 12.02 0.16 -4.36
CA LYS A 19 13.15 0.55 -3.52
C LYS A 19 12.72 0.73 -2.06
N VAL A 20 13.49 0.16 -1.14
CA VAL A 20 13.32 0.28 0.32
C VAL A 20 14.66 0.72 0.90
N PHE A 21 14.73 1.91 1.49
CA PHE A 21 15.94 2.44 2.13
C PHE A 21 15.56 3.51 3.15
N TYR A 22 16.02 3.41 4.39
CA TYR A 22 15.56 4.32 5.45
C TYR A 22 15.82 5.81 5.11
N PRO A 23 14.85 6.73 5.33
CA PRO A 23 13.48 6.54 5.80
C PRO A 23 12.44 6.48 4.65
N PHE A 24 12.84 6.09 3.45
CA PHE A 24 12.05 6.16 2.22
C PHE A 24 11.70 4.80 1.62
N VAL A 25 10.50 4.73 1.06
CA VAL A 25 10.05 3.61 0.23
C VAL A 25 9.46 4.17 -1.04
N ILE A 26 9.90 3.64 -2.18
CA ILE A 26 9.48 4.07 -3.51
C ILE A 26 8.73 2.92 -4.17
N ALA A 27 7.55 3.24 -4.70
CA ALA A 27 6.76 2.33 -5.49
C ALA A 27 6.53 2.89 -6.90
N LYS A 28 6.23 2.00 -7.84
CA LYS A 28 5.90 2.31 -9.23
C LYS A 28 4.49 1.82 -9.54
N THR A 29 3.63 2.68 -10.04
CA THR A 29 2.25 2.35 -10.43
C THR A 29 2.21 1.54 -11.73
N GLU A 30 1.03 1.00 -12.06
CA GLU A 30 0.77 0.35 -13.35
C GLU A 30 0.98 1.30 -14.54
N THR A 31 0.72 2.60 -14.36
CA THR A 31 0.96 3.64 -15.37
C THR A 31 2.44 4.01 -15.52
N GLY A 32 3.30 3.51 -14.62
CA GLY A 32 4.72 3.76 -14.62
C GLY A 32 5.16 4.97 -13.79
N ASP A 33 4.23 5.64 -13.12
CA ASP A 33 4.51 6.76 -12.23
C ASP A 33 5.20 6.28 -10.96
N TYR A 34 6.11 7.11 -10.43
CA TYR A 34 6.79 6.83 -9.18
C TYR A 34 6.11 7.56 -8.04
N LEU A 35 5.86 6.84 -6.95
CA LEU A 35 5.30 7.39 -5.73
C LEU A 35 6.21 7.07 -4.54
N LYS A 36 6.37 8.07 -3.67
CA LYS A 36 7.00 7.88 -2.37
C LYS A 36 5.88 7.55 -1.37
N LEU A 37 6.04 6.44 -0.63
CA LEU A 37 5.13 6.12 0.45
C LEU A 37 5.33 7.10 1.62
N ASN A 38 4.22 7.51 2.24
CA ASN A 38 4.25 8.32 3.44
C ASN A 38 4.21 7.40 4.65
N LEU A 39 5.29 7.38 5.43
CA LEU A 39 5.41 6.57 6.62
C LEU A 39 5.22 7.44 7.88
N SER A 40 4.39 6.99 8.80
CA SER A 40 4.26 7.55 10.14
C SER A 40 5.53 7.33 10.97
N ALA A 41 5.66 8.06 12.08
CA ALA A 41 6.79 7.88 13.00
C ALA A 41 6.82 6.46 13.59
N THR A 42 5.65 5.86 13.85
CA THR A 42 5.53 4.49 14.36
C THR A 42 6.05 3.47 13.35
N GLU A 43 5.63 3.56 12.08
CA GLU A 43 6.11 2.67 11.01
C GLU A 43 7.61 2.84 10.76
N GLN A 44 8.12 4.07 10.80
CA GLN A 44 9.55 4.32 10.64
C GLN A 44 10.39 3.68 11.76
N ALA A 45 9.84 3.60 12.97
CA ALA A 45 10.50 3.01 14.14
C ALA A 45 10.29 1.49 14.25
N ASP A 46 9.42 0.87 13.44
CA ASP A 46 9.06 -0.55 13.52
C ASP A 46 9.97 -1.41 12.62
N PRO A 47 10.89 -2.23 13.18
CA PRO A 47 11.76 -3.09 12.39
C PRO A 47 11.02 -4.15 11.58
N LEU A 48 9.90 -4.67 12.11
CA LEU A 48 9.10 -5.70 11.45
C LEU A 48 8.45 -5.14 10.19
N PHE A 49 7.91 -3.92 10.27
CA PHE A 49 7.39 -3.21 9.11
C PHE A 49 8.45 -3.11 7.98
N TRP A 50 9.69 -2.77 8.32
CA TRP A 50 10.77 -2.71 7.35
C TRP A 50 11.14 -4.08 6.76
N ASP A 51 11.07 -5.16 7.55
CA ASP A 51 11.30 -6.53 7.07
C ASP A 51 10.20 -6.99 6.10
N GLU A 52 8.95 -6.62 6.36
CA GLU A 52 7.84 -6.87 5.46
C GLU A 52 8.03 -6.13 4.13
N LEU A 53 8.39 -4.84 4.15
CA LEU A 53 8.68 -4.08 2.94
C LEU A 53 9.81 -4.71 2.10
N ARG A 54 10.87 -5.20 2.76
CA ARG A 54 11.98 -5.91 2.09
C ARG A 54 11.50 -7.22 1.47
N SER A 55 10.63 -7.96 2.16
CA SER A 55 10.06 -9.22 1.69
C SER A 55 9.17 -9.00 0.45
N ILE A 56 8.31 -7.97 0.49
CA ILE A 56 7.47 -7.54 -0.64
C ILE A 56 8.34 -7.14 -1.84
N LEU A 57 9.38 -6.33 -1.62
CA LEU A 57 10.33 -5.93 -2.68
C LEU A 57 11.02 -7.15 -3.30
N LYS A 58 11.51 -8.08 -2.49
CA LYS A 58 12.19 -9.30 -2.95
C LYS A 58 11.25 -10.19 -3.77
N ALA A 59 10.00 -10.31 -3.34
CA ALA A 59 8.96 -11.07 -4.04
C ALA A 59 8.39 -10.35 -5.27
N ARG A 60 8.72 -9.07 -5.47
CA ARG A 60 8.22 -8.21 -6.57
C ARG A 60 6.70 -8.16 -6.63
N LEU A 61 6.05 -8.17 -5.46
CA LEU A 61 4.59 -8.15 -5.38
C LEU A 61 4.03 -6.77 -5.71
N TRP A 62 2.85 -6.78 -6.32
CA TRP A 62 2.00 -5.61 -6.48
C TRP A 62 1.16 -5.45 -5.22
N VAL A 63 1.23 -4.29 -4.58
CA VAL A 63 0.49 -4.00 -3.35
C VAL A 63 -0.51 -2.88 -3.57
N PRO A 64 -1.67 -2.92 -2.87
CA PRO A 64 -2.62 -1.81 -2.88
C PRO A 64 -2.06 -0.64 -2.07
N ILE A 65 -2.10 0.57 -2.64
CA ILE A 65 -1.67 1.82 -2.00
C ILE A 65 -2.81 2.83 -2.06
N GLY A 66 -3.07 3.53 -0.95
CA GLY A 66 -4.05 4.62 -0.93
C GLY A 66 -3.59 5.81 -1.77
N LYS A 67 -4.41 6.28 -2.72
CA LYS A 67 -4.11 7.41 -3.62
C LYS A 67 -3.83 8.72 -2.88
N HIS A 68 -4.55 9.00 -1.78
CA HIS A 68 -4.48 10.31 -1.11
C HIS A 68 -3.31 10.41 -0.14
N TYR A 69 -3.09 9.35 0.64
CA TYR A 69 -2.08 9.36 1.68
C TYR A 69 -0.80 8.64 1.27
N HIS A 70 -0.77 7.97 0.11
CA HIS A 70 0.35 7.12 -0.32
C HIS A 70 0.81 6.20 0.82
N GLN A 71 -0.15 5.59 1.50
CA GLN A 71 0.07 4.66 2.61
C GLN A 71 -0.25 3.25 2.14
N LEU A 72 0.45 2.26 2.70
CA LEU A 72 -0.02 0.89 2.66
C LEU A 72 -1.33 0.80 3.45
N LEU A 73 -2.21 -0.13 3.07
CA LEU A 73 -3.45 -0.33 3.82
C LEU A 73 -3.13 -0.97 5.17
N ASP A 74 -3.73 -0.45 6.26
CA ASP A 74 -3.51 -0.94 7.63
C ASP A 74 -3.88 -2.43 7.79
N ASP A 75 -4.84 -2.90 7.01
CA ASP A 75 -5.31 -4.29 6.93
C ASP A 75 -4.61 -5.09 5.81
N GLY A 76 -3.49 -4.56 5.31
CA GLY A 76 -2.58 -5.14 4.33
C GLY A 76 -3.19 -5.27 2.93
N TRP A 77 -4.11 -6.23 2.80
CA TRP A 77 -4.76 -6.63 1.54
C TRP A 77 -6.28 -6.62 1.63
N LEU A 78 -6.82 -6.54 2.84
CA LEU A 78 -8.25 -6.47 3.04
C LEU A 78 -8.67 -5.02 2.75
N VAL A 79 -9.86 -4.86 2.20
CA VAL A 79 -10.53 -3.57 2.19
C VAL A 79 -11.57 -3.70 3.26
N ASN A 80 -11.44 -2.98 4.37
CA ASN A 80 -12.41 -3.04 5.45
C ASN A 80 -13.81 -2.69 4.93
N THR A 81 -14.62 -3.72 4.72
CA THR A 81 -16.02 -3.61 4.29
C THR A 81 -16.76 -2.90 5.42
N PRO A 82 -17.42 -1.76 5.16
CA PRO A 82 -18.13 -1.07 6.23
C PRO A 82 -19.18 -2.02 6.81
N GLN A 83 -19.10 -2.26 8.12
CA GLN A 83 -20.16 -2.92 8.87
C GLN A 83 -21.39 -2.02 8.73
N VAL A 84 -22.41 -2.50 8.02
CA VAL A 84 -23.72 -1.86 7.98
C VAL A 84 -24.25 -1.89 9.41
N ALA A 85 -24.31 -0.73 10.07
CA ALA A 85 -24.93 -0.61 11.38
C ALA A 85 -26.43 -0.89 11.22
N ASN A 86 -26.92 -1.95 11.86
CA ASN A 86 -28.35 -2.23 12.01
C ASN A 86 -28.98 -1.27 13.02
#